data_AF-A0A0G3LYA3-F1
#
_entry.id   AF-A0A0G3LYA3-F1
#
_cell.length_a   1.000
_cell.length_b   1.000
_cell.length_c   1.000
_cell.angle_alpha   90.00
_cell.angle_beta   90.00
_cell.angle_gamma   90.00
#
_symmetry.space_group_name_H-M   'P 1'
#
loop_
_entity.id
_entity.type
_entity.pdbx_description
1 polymer ?
#
loop_
_entity_poly.entity_id
_entity_poly.type
_entity_poly.pdbx_seq_one_letter_code
_entity_poly.pdbx_strand_id
1 'polypeptide(L)'
;MKTFKLSVCLLLLSIFILVVKSCSTTEERESVTNQNEINKEFAGKTSPGITEDEYQQMMRNLRSDIDDILNETKPDNLTLQEYKIKLIDGKLFLPQSAQERILSSSQNLANYGRELASINDIDIDVNDDSEVLALGGLYSPDDDLGKTFTGFARIVSQTGSTIQKSTNTLTWGEVGECAAVAIGADALWALGGSSAATWGAAALTRAFTAVAKRFLGPIGVAIAVVSFGVCIAQQAND
;
A
#
# COMPACT_ATOMS: atom_id res chain seq x y z
N MET A 1 -15.85 -50.49 12.38
CA MET A 1 -16.03 -50.08 10.97
C MET A 1 -17.32 -49.26 10.85
N LYS A 2 -17.17 -47.93 10.71
CA LYS A 2 -18.06 -46.95 10.04
C LYS A 2 -17.75 -45.55 10.58
N THR A 3 -17.21 -44.74 9.69
CA THR A 3 -16.94 -43.30 9.78
C THR A 3 -18.23 -42.50 9.68
N PHE A 4 -18.33 -41.40 10.43
CA PHE A 4 -19.13 -40.24 10.01
C PHE A 4 -18.39 -38.95 10.40
N LYS A 5 -17.64 -38.42 9.43
CA LYS A 5 -17.20 -37.02 9.34
C LYS A 5 -18.34 -36.26 8.65
N LEU A 6 -18.88 -35.22 9.27
CA LEU A 6 -19.41 -33.98 8.66
C LEU A 6 -20.20 -33.21 9.73
N SER A 7 -19.57 -32.29 10.47
CA SER A 7 -20.31 -31.24 11.21
C SER A 7 -19.34 -30.21 11.80
N VAL A 8 -18.57 -29.50 10.97
CA VAL A 8 -17.86 -28.27 11.40
C VAL A 8 -17.79 -27.21 10.28
N CYS A 9 -17.82 -27.60 9.00
CA CYS A 9 -17.77 -26.63 7.88
C CYS A 9 -19.03 -25.79 7.64
N LEU A 10 -20.16 -26.04 8.30
CA LEU A 10 -21.39 -25.26 8.10
C LEU A 10 -21.61 -24.13 9.13
N LEU A 11 -20.71 -23.96 10.09
CA LEU A 11 -20.85 -22.95 11.16
C LEU A 11 -20.02 -21.67 10.95
N LEU A 12 -19.27 -21.55 9.85
CA LEU A 12 -18.42 -20.38 9.58
C LEU A 12 -18.92 -19.49 8.43
N LEU A 13 -20.10 -19.76 7.86
CA LEU A 13 -20.65 -18.97 6.75
C LEU A 13 -21.72 -17.93 7.14
N SER A 14 -21.98 -17.71 8.44
CA SER A 14 -23.10 -16.87 8.91
C SER A 14 -22.70 -15.59 9.67
N ILE A 15 -21.43 -15.16 9.64
CA ILE A 15 -20.97 -13.95 10.35
C ILE A 15 -20.75 -12.73 9.43
N PHE A 16 -20.94 -12.86 8.11
CA PHE A 16 -20.59 -11.79 7.15
C PHE A 16 -21.76 -10.97 6.56
N ILE A 17 -22.95 -10.91 7.20
CA ILE A 17 -24.14 -10.19 6.64
C ILE A 17 -24.75 -9.15 7.60
N LEU A 18 -24.05 -8.65 8.62
CA LEU A 18 -24.67 -7.73 9.61
C LEU A 18 -23.87 -6.46 9.92
N VAL A 19 -23.47 -5.68 8.92
CA VAL A 19 -23.23 -4.21 9.12
C VAL A 19 -23.53 -3.41 7.84
N VAL A 20 -24.78 -3.39 7.37
CA VAL A 20 -25.27 -2.29 6.50
C VAL A 20 -26.75 -2.02 6.81
N LYS A 21 -27.00 -1.17 7.82
CA LYS A 21 -28.23 -0.37 7.94
C LYS A 21 -28.12 0.56 9.15
N SER A 22 -27.77 1.81 8.89
CA SER A 22 -28.46 2.90 9.57
C SER A 22 -28.60 4.06 8.60
N CYS A 23 -29.83 4.55 8.50
CA CYS A 23 -30.32 5.53 7.57
C CYS A 23 -30.88 6.66 8.44
N SER A 24 -30.56 7.91 8.14
CA SER A 24 -31.46 9.02 8.45
C SER A 24 -31.30 10.12 7.41
N THR A 25 -32.34 10.23 6.60
CA THR A 25 -32.67 11.38 5.76
C THR A 25 -33.14 12.54 6.64
N THR A 26 -32.64 13.75 6.38
CA THR A 26 -33.29 14.99 6.78
C THR A 26 -33.22 15.96 5.60
N GLU A 27 -34.39 16.29 5.04
CA GLU A 27 -34.62 17.44 4.16
C GLU A 27 -34.56 18.72 5.01
N GLU A 28 -33.85 19.75 4.55
CA GLU A 28 -34.27 21.15 4.74
C GLU A 28 -33.62 22.10 3.72
N ARG A 29 -34.47 22.55 2.79
CA ARG A 29 -34.71 23.92 2.31
C ARG A 29 -33.53 24.88 2.02
N GLU A 30 -33.49 25.33 0.76
CA GLU A 30 -32.69 26.46 0.27
C GLU A 30 -32.96 27.79 0.99
N SER A 31 -31.90 28.57 1.20
CA SER A 31 -31.97 30.04 1.16
C SER A 31 -30.70 30.62 0.53
N VAL A 32 -30.88 31.30 -0.59
CA VAL A 32 -29.91 32.22 -1.21
C VAL A 32 -29.71 33.41 -0.26
N THR A 33 -28.46 33.87 -0.02
CA THR A 33 -27.96 35.23 -0.31
C THR A 33 -26.49 35.41 0.14
N ASN A 34 -25.76 36.18 -0.67
CA ASN A 34 -24.50 36.93 -0.46
C ASN A 34 -23.16 36.28 -0.80
N GLN A 35 -22.75 36.55 -2.05
CA GLN A 35 -21.36 36.67 -2.48
C GLN A 35 -20.72 37.88 -1.79
N ASN A 36 -19.82 37.61 -0.84
CA ASN A 36 -18.54 38.31 -0.62
C ASN A 36 -18.00 37.85 0.74
N GLU A 37 -16.71 37.51 0.76
CA GLU A 37 -15.95 36.94 1.88
C GLU A 37 -16.19 35.44 2.13
N ILE A 38 -15.50 34.55 1.41
CA ILE A 38 -14.61 33.49 1.96
C ILE A 38 -13.69 32.99 0.83
N ASN A 39 -12.60 33.71 0.52
CA ASN A 39 -11.45 33.09 -0.16
C ASN A 39 -10.66 32.30 0.89
N LYS A 40 -11.23 31.17 1.34
CA LYS A 40 -10.55 30.19 2.21
C LYS A 40 -11.30 28.86 2.24
N GLU A 41 -11.50 28.24 1.09
CA GLU A 41 -11.99 26.86 1.05
C GLU A 41 -11.39 26.10 -0.13
N PHE A 42 -10.15 25.64 0.08
CA PHE A 42 -9.60 24.44 -0.53
C PHE A 42 -8.54 23.88 0.42
N ALA A 43 -8.96 23.52 1.64
CA ALA A 43 -8.12 22.78 2.57
C ALA A 43 -8.30 21.28 2.30
N GLY A 44 -7.79 20.84 1.15
CA GLY A 44 -7.38 19.44 0.99
C GLY A 44 -6.24 19.20 1.99
N LYS A 45 -6.32 18.07 2.70
CA LYS A 45 -5.51 17.75 3.88
C LYS A 45 -4.00 17.93 3.66
N THR A 46 -3.27 18.26 4.72
CA THR A 46 -1.87 18.71 4.67
C THR A 46 -0.84 17.57 4.66
N SER A 47 0.25 17.74 3.91
CA SER A 47 1.46 16.91 3.97
C SER A 47 2.21 17.08 5.31
N PRO A 48 2.98 16.07 5.79
CA PRO A 48 3.95 16.15 6.90
C PRO A 48 5.06 17.22 6.83
N GLY A 49 4.87 18.31 6.10
CA GLY A 49 5.84 19.42 6.02
C GLY A 49 7.09 19.10 5.19
N ILE A 50 7.15 17.93 4.54
CA ILE A 50 8.16 17.60 3.53
C ILE A 50 7.62 17.84 2.13
N THR A 51 8.50 18.28 1.24
CA THR A 51 8.20 18.45 -0.19
C THR A 51 8.24 17.12 -0.94
N GLU A 52 7.63 17.07 -2.13
CA GLU A 52 7.69 15.90 -3.01
C GLU A 52 9.16 15.51 -3.33
N ASP A 53 10.04 16.48 -3.59
CA ASP A 53 11.46 16.21 -3.86
C ASP A 53 12.18 15.57 -2.66
N GLU A 54 11.91 16.05 -1.44
CA GLU A 54 12.46 15.47 -0.20
C GLU A 54 11.94 14.06 0.05
N TYR A 55 10.65 13.83 -0.20
CA TYR A 55 10.04 12.50 -0.13
C TYR A 55 10.68 11.53 -1.12
N GLN A 56 10.81 11.94 -2.39
CA GLN A 56 11.44 11.11 -3.43
C GLN A 56 12.92 10.84 -3.12
N GLN A 57 13.63 11.80 -2.53
CA GLN A 57 14.99 11.60 -2.06
C GLN A 57 15.05 10.59 -0.89
N MET A 58 14.14 10.70 0.08
CA MET A 58 14.02 9.73 1.18
C MET A 58 13.81 8.31 0.63
N MET A 59 12.90 8.13 -0.33
CA MET A 59 12.61 6.83 -0.94
C MET A 59 13.81 6.26 -1.72
N ARG A 60 14.52 7.11 -2.49
CA ARG A 60 15.75 6.70 -3.19
C ARG A 60 16.87 6.28 -2.23
N ASN A 61 17.09 7.06 -1.18
CA ASN A 61 18.10 6.76 -0.16
C ASN A 61 17.77 5.44 0.55
N LEU A 62 16.51 5.27 0.99
CA LEU A 62 16.06 4.03 1.63
C LEU A 62 16.22 2.82 0.71
N ARG A 63 15.89 2.95 -0.58
CA ARG A 63 16.16 1.88 -1.56
C ARG A 63 17.65 1.56 -1.62
N SER A 64 18.52 2.57 -1.73
CA SER A 64 19.97 2.35 -1.82
C SER A 64 20.48 1.61 -0.58
N ASP A 65 20.11 2.07 0.61
CA ASP A 65 20.48 1.43 1.87
C ASP A 65 20.02 -0.03 1.92
N ILE A 66 18.76 -0.31 1.55
CA ILE A 66 18.23 -1.67 1.51
C ILE A 66 18.97 -2.51 0.48
N ASP A 67 19.21 -1.99 -0.73
CA ASP A 67 19.90 -2.71 -1.80
C ASP A 67 21.34 -3.06 -1.39
N ASP A 68 22.04 -2.15 -0.72
CA ASP A 68 23.39 -2.37 -0.18
C ASP A 68 23.38 -3.45 0.91
N ILE A 69 22.48 -3.35 1.90
CA ILE A 69 22.33 -4.35 2.97
C ILE A 69 22.02 -5.73 2.38
N LEU A 70 21.11 -5.80 1.42
CA LEU A 70 20.73 -7.05 0.78
C LEU A 70 21.89 -7.63 -0.05
N ASN A 71 22.66 -6.81 -0.75
CA ASN A 71 23.81 -7.27 -1.52
C ASN A 71 24.90 -7.88 -0.64
N GLU A 72 25.08 -7.40 0.59
CA GLU A 72 26.02 -7.98 1.56
C GLU A 72 25.60 -9.39 2.01
N THR A 73 24.30 -9.70 2.06
CA THR A 73 23.78 -10.99 2.57
C THR A 73 23.30 -11.94 1.49
N LYS A 74 23.24 -11.48 0.24
CA LYS A 74 22.72 -12.23 -0.90
C LYS A 74 23.68 -13.37 -1.30
N PRO A 75 23.16 -14.60 -1.52
CA PRO A 75 23.94 -15.67 -2.14
C PRO A 75 24.49 -15.28 -3.52
N ASP A 76 25.71 -15.69 -3.86
CA ASP A 76 26.37 -15.36 -5.13
C ASP A 76 25.60 -15.84 -6.37
N ASN A 77 24.84 -16.92 -6.23
CA ASN A 77 24.07 -17.54 -7.31
C ASN A 77 22.69 -16.88 -7.56
N LEU A 78 22.37 -15.79 -6.86
CA LEU A 78 21.12 -15.05 -7.03
C LEU A 78 21.39 -13.62 -7.46
N THR A 79 20.54 -13.08 -8.33
CA THR A 79 20.45 -11.63 -8.54
C THR A 79 19.77 -10.96 -7.35
N LEU A 80 19.96 -9.64 -7.18
CA LEU A 80 19.33 -8.89 -6.10
C LEU A 80 17.79 -8.94 -6.19
N GLN A 81 17.24 -8.90 -7.41
CA GLN A 81 15.81 -9.00 -7.64
C GLN A 81 15.26 -10.38 -7.22
N GLU A 82 15.92 -11.47 -7.62
CA GLU A 82 15.52 -12.82 -7.19
C GLU A 82 15.63 -13.00 -5.67
N TYR A 83 16.62 -12.38 -5.04
CA TYR A 83 16.78 -12.42 -3.59
C TYR A 83 15.63 -11.72 -2.88
N LYS A 84 15.26 -10.50 -3.31
CA LYS A 84 14.08 -9.76 -2.78
C LYS A 84 12.80 -10.58 -2.90
N ILE A 85 12.53 -11.17 -4.07
CA ILE A 85 11.34 -12.00 -4.28
C ILE A 85 11.35 -13.21 -3.34
N LYS A 86 12.48 -13.92 -3.21
CA LYS A 86 12.57 -15.08 -2.31
C LYS A 86 12.43 -14.72 -0.84
N LEU A 87 12.87 -13.52 -0.44
CA LEU A 87 12.68 -12.99 0.91
C LEU A 87 11.20 -12.69 1.18
N ILE A 88 10.52 -12.04 0.24
CA ILE A 88 9.09 -11.70 0.34
C ILE A 88 8.20 -12.93 0.20
N ASP A 89 8.64 -13.99 -0.47
CA ASP A 89 7.94 -15.29 -0.53
C ASP A 89 8.21 -16.18 0.71
N GLY A 90 9.07 -15.76 1.63
CA GLY A 90 9.50 -16.56 2.78
C GLY A 90 10.34 -17.79 2.43
N LYS A 91 10.90 -17.84 1.22
CA LYS A 91 11.81 -18.91 0.77
C LYS A 91 13.22 -18.72 1.32
N LEU A 92 13.56 -17.50 1.73
CA LEU A 92 14.83 -17.13 2.35
C LEU A 92 14.58 -16.25 3.57
N PHE A 93 15.58 -16.18 4.45
CA PHE A 93 15.56 -15.36 5.65
C PHE A 93 16.74 -14.39 5.64
N LEU A 94 16.52 -13.20 6.18
CA LEU A 94 17.57 -12.22 6.41
C LEU A 94 18.27 -12.46 7.75
N PRO A 95 19.60 -12.33 7.82
CA PRO A 95 20.31 -12.27 9.10
C PRO A 95 19.73 -11.16 9.99
N GLN A 96 19.71 -11.38 11.31
CA GLN A 96 19.16 -10.40 12.26
C GLN A 96 19.84 -9.02 12.14
N SER A 97 21.15 -8.99 11.94
CA SER A 97 21.90 -7.74 11.74
C SER A 97 21.44 -6.96 10.51
N ALA A 98 21.07 -7.64 9.43
CA ALA A 98 20.52 -7.01 8.23
C ALA A 98 19.09 -6.49 8.49
N GLN A 99 18.27 -7.24 9.23
CA GLN A 99 16.94 -6.79 9.63
C GLN A 99 17.02 -5.51 10.47
N GLU A 100 17.86 -5.47 11.50
CA GLU A 100 18.02 -4.29 12.37
C GLU A 100 18.47 -3.05 11.57
N ARG A 101 19.39 -3.22 10.63
CA ARG A 101 19.84 -2.14 9.74
C ARG A 101 18.73 -1.65 8.81
N ILE A 102 17.95 -2.55 8.21
CA ILE A 102 16.82 -2.15 7.35
C ILE A 102 15.76 -1.41 8.18
N LEU A 103 15.40 -1.89 9.38
CA LEU A 103 14.48 -1.17 10.28
C LEU A 103 15.01 0.22 10.61
N SER A 104 16.30 0.32 10.94
CA SER A 104 16.94 1.59 11.27
C SER A 104 16.91 2.58 10.10
N SER A 105 17.25 2.14 8.87
CA SER A 105 17.17 2.99 7.68
C SER A 105 15.73 3.40 7.36
N SER A 106 14.75 2.56 7.68
CA SER A 106 13.33 2.81 7.40
C SER A 106 12.67 3.80 8.37
N GLN A 107 13.34 4.25 9.42
CA GLN A 107 12.74 5.10 10.47
C GLN A 107 12.17 6.41 9.94
N ASN A 108 12.86 7.07 8.99
CA ASN A 108 12.37 8.31 8.40
C ASN A 108 11.03 8.10 7.67
N LEU A 109 10.92 7.00 6.92
CA LEU A 109 9.68 6.64 6.23
C LEU A 109 8.55 6.30 7.22
N ALA A 110 8.88 5.57 8.30
CA ALA A 110 7.91 5.24 9.35
C ALA A 110 7.40 6.50 10.07
N ASN A 111 8.29 7.46 10.36
CA ASN A 111 7.92 8.73 10.98
C ASN A 111 7.02 9.55 10.05
N TYR A 112 7.39 9.65 8.77
CA TYR A 112 6.55 10.25 7.75
C TYR A 112 5.16 9.60 7.70
N GLY A 113 5.08 8.27 7.68
CA GLY A 113 3.80 7.55 7.69
C GLY A 113 2.94 7.82 8.93
N ARG A 114 3.56 7.92 10.12
CA ARG A 114 2.85 8.30 11.36
C ARG A 114 2.27 9.70 11.29
N GLU A 115 3.07 10.67 10.85
CA GLU A 115 2.63 12.05 10.69
C GLU A 115 1.53 12.15 9.65
N LEU A 116 1.68 11.45 8.52
CA LEU A 116 0.68 11.40 7.46
C LEU A 116 -0.65 10.84 7.98
N ALA A 117 -0.62 9.73 8.74
CA ALA A 117 -1.81 9.17 9.37
C ALA A 117 -2.48 10.16 10.33
N SER A 118 -1.69 10.79 11.20
CA SER A 118 -2.19 11.72 12.21
C SER A 118 -2.82 12.97 11.61
N ILE A 119 -2.19 13.57 10.60
CA ILE A 119 -2.67 14.80 9.98
C ILE A 119 -3.96 14.55 9.18
N ASN A 120 -4.08 13.36 8.60
CA ASN A 120 -5.16 13.02 7.68
C ASN A 120 -6.30 12.21 8.31
N ASP A 121 -6.19 11.90 9.60
CA ASP A 121 -7.11 11.03 10.36
C ASP A 121 -7.32 9.67 9.65
N ILE A 122 -6.21 9.05 9.23
CA ILE A 122 -6.24 7.74 8.57
C ILE A 122 -6.26 6.67 9.65
N ASP A 123 -7.34 5.88 9.66
CA ASP A 123 -7.51 4.74 10.55
C ASP A 123 -6.52 3.61 10.18
N ILE A 124 -5.34 3.63 10.80
CA ILE A 124 -4.33 2.56 10.82
C ILE A 124 -3.74 2.42 12.22
N ASP A 125 -3.11 1.30 12.54
CA ASP A 125 -2.36 1.15 13.78
C ASP A 125 -1.00 1.85 13.67
N VAL A 126 -0.88 3.06 14.21
CA VAL A 126 0.35 3.86 14.21
C VAL A 126 1.50 3.22 15.03
N ASN A 127 1.22 2.17 15.80
CA ASN A 127 2.21 1.39 16.55
C ASN A 127 2.67 0.14 15.77
N ASP A 128 1.98 -0.27 14.70
CA ASP A 128 2.46 -1.32 13.80
C ASP A 128 3.39 -0.67 12.76
N ASP A 129 4.70 -0.86 12.93
CA ASP A 129 5.73 -0.41 11.98
C ASP A 129 5.40 -0.83 10.53
N SER A 130 4.73 -1.97 10.36
CA SER A 130 4.29 -2.46 9.04
C SER A 130 3.24 -1.54 8.42
N GLU A 131 2.25 -1.06 9.19
CA GLU A 131 1.18 -0.21 8.64
C GLU A 131 1.68 1.21 8.35
N VAL A 132 2.54 1.76 9.21
CA VAL A 132 3.11 3.10 8.99
C VAL A 132 4.13 3.12 7.85
N LEU A 133 4.93 2.07 7.67
CA LEU A 133 5.82 1.94 6.51
C LEU A 133 5.04 1.78 5.21
N ALA A 134 3.95 0.99 5.24
CA ALA A 134 3.08 0.86 4.10
C ALA A 134 2.43 2.20 3.73
N LEU A 135 1.84 2.90 4.70
CA LEU A 135 1.21 4.20 4.44
C LEU A 135 2.24 5.21 3.91
N GLY A 136 3.40 5.31 4.57
CA GLY A 136 4.45 6.23 4.17
C GLY A 136 5.03 5.93 2.80
N GLY A 137 5.15 4.65 2.42
CA GLY A 137 5.73 4.28 1.12
C GLY A 137 4.73 4.22 -0.05
N LEU A 138 3.43 4.18 0.25
CA LEU A 138 2.37 4.14 -0.76
C LEU A 138 1.85 5.52 -1.16
N TYR A 139 2.04 6.54 -0.32
CA TYR A 139 1.47 7.86 -0.49
C TYR A 139 2.50 8.96 -0.33
N SER A 140 2.68 9.76 -1.38
CA SER A 140 3.56 10.93 -1.38
C SER A 140 2.86 12.16 -0.76
N PRO A 141 3.63 13.22 -0.43
CA PRO A 141 3.10 14.48 0.11
C PRO A 141 1.93 15.09 -0.67
N ASP A 142 1.98 14.98 -2.00
CA ASP A 142 1.01 15.61 -2.89
C ASP A 142 -0.19 14.70 -3.21
N ASP A 143 -0.22 13.48 -2.68
CA ASP A 143 -1.32 12.54 -2.89
C ASP A 143 -2.59 12.94 -2.13
N ASP A 144 -3.73 12.83 -2.83
CA ASP A 144 -5.04 13.06 -2.23
C ASP A 144 -5.56 11.80 -1.53
N LEU A 145 -5.29 11.72 -0.23
CA LEU A 145 -5.74 10.64 0.67
C LEU A 145 -7.26 10.60 0.89
N GLY A 146 -8.00 11.61 0.44
CA GLY A 146 -9.47 11.63 0.45
C GLY A 146 -10.09 10.85 -0.70
N LYS A 147 -9.31 10.52 -1.75
CA LYS A 147 -9.81 9.76 -2.90
C LYS A 147 -9.93 8.28 -2.57
N THR A 148 -11.08 7.71 -2.90
CA THR A 148 -11.27 6.25 -2.90
C THR A 148 -10.95 5.69 -4.27
N PHE A 149 -10.16 4.62 -4.31
CA PHE A 149 -9.85 3.88 -5.53
C PHE A 149 -11.00 2.93 -5.84
N THR A 150 -11.62 3.05 -7.01
CA THR A 150 -12.64 2.11 -7.48
C THR A 150 -11.98 0.95 -8.22
N GLY A 151 -12.39 -0.28 -7.91
CA GLY A 151 -12.09 -1.43 -8.76
C GLY A 151 -10.64 -1.95 -8.72
N PHE A 152 -10.03 -2.11 -7.54
CA PHE A 152 -8.76 -2.85 -7.43
C PHE A 152 -8.83 -4.25 -8.07
N ALA A 153 -10.01 -4.89 -8.02
CA ALA A 153 -10.30 -6.13 -8.74
C ALA A 153 -10.17 -6.03 -10.28
N ARG A 154 -10.43 -4.86 -10.86
CA ARG A 154 -10.25 -4.59 -12.29
C ARG A 154 -8.78 -4.39 -12.65
N ILE A 155 -7.96 -3.87 -11.73
CA ILE A 155 -6.50 -3.69 -11.91
C ILE A 155 -5.82 -5.04 -12.15
N VAL A 156 -6.20 -6.05 -11.36
CA VAL A 156 -5.61 -7.39 -11.44
C VAL A 156 -6.14 -8.21 -12.63
N SER A 157 -7.39 -7.97 -13.06
CA SER A 157 -7.98 -8.72 -14.18
C SER A 157 -7.57 -8.21 -15.57
N GLN A 158 -6.90 -7.07 -15.68
CA GLN A 158 -6.54 -6.42 -16.95
C GLN A 158 -5.04 -6.47 -17.28
N THR A 159 -4.28 -7.39 -16.68
CA THR A 159 -2.88 -7.67 -17.02
C THR A 159 -2.66 -8.22 -18.46
N GLY A 160 -3.60 -7.99 -19.40
CA GLY A 160 -3.47 -8.38 -20.81
C GLY A 160 -4.25 -7.59 -21.87
N SER A 161 -5.04 -6.55 -21.56
CA SER A 161 -5.77 -5.75 -22.57
C SER A 161 -6.56 -4.61 -21.89
N THR A 162 -6.62 -3.35 -22.33
CA THR A 162 -6.37 -2.70 -23.63
C THR A 162 -6.20 -1.18 -23.38
N ILE A 163 -5.20 -0.56 -24.03
CA ILE A 163 -5.10 0.85 -24.49
C ILE A 163 -5.71 1.96 -23.59
N GLN A 164 -4.84 2.68 -22.86
CA GLN A 164 -4.89 4.14 -22.84
C GLN A 164 -3.47 4.69 -22.95
N LYS A 165 -3.11 5.07 -24.17
CA LYS A 165 -1.93 5.87 -24.46
C LYS A 165 -2.35 7.34 -24.43
N SER A 166 -1.88 8.10 -23.44
CA SER A 166 -1.75 9.56 -23.51
C SER A 166 -1.06 10.09 -22.25
N THR A 167 0.08 10.78 -22.43
CA THR A 167 0.70 11.82 -21.55
C THR A 167 1.05 11.47 -20.11
N ASN A 168 2.29 11.01 -19.81
CA ASN A 168 2.89 10.89 -18.45
C ASN A 168 2.02 10.27 -17.32
N THR A 169 0.87 9.67 -17.67
CA THR A 169 -0.06 9.05 -16.74
C THR A 169 0.16 7.56 -16.80
N LEU A 170 0.67 7.03 -15.70
CA LEU A 170 0.85 5.60 -15.43
C LEU A 170 -0.41 4.82 -15.82
N THR A 171 -0.24 3.78 -16.61
CA THR A 171 -1.32 2.84 -16.90
C THR A 171 -1.50 1.88 -15.73
N TRP A 172 -2.72 1.37 -15.55
CA TRP A 172 -2.98 0.35 -14.53
C TRP A 172 -2.20 -0.96 -14.74
N GLY A 173 -1.79 -1.24 -15.98
CA GLY A 173 -0.91 -2.38 -16.27
C GLY A 173 0.48 -2.20 -15.66
N GLU A 174 1.03 -0.99 -15.75
CA GLU A 174 2.35 -0.61 -15.23
C GLU A 174 2.36 -0.65 -13.69
N VAL A 175 1.31 -0.10 -13.06
CA VAL A 175 1.10 -0.19 -11.60
C VAL A 175 0.98 -1.66 -11.16
N GLY A 176 0.25 -2.47 -11.92
CA GLY A 176 0.08 -3.90 -11.66
C GLY A 176 1.39 -4.68 -11.79
N GLU A 177 2.22 -4.36 -12.79
CA GLU A 177 3.54 -4.95 -12.96
C GLU A 177 4.48 -4.59 -11.80
N CYS A 178 4.50 -3.32 -11.40
CA CYS A 178 5.26 -2.89 -10.23
C CYS A 178 4.80 -3.58 -8.95
N ALA A 179 3.49 -3.73 -8.75
CA ALA A 179 2.97 -4.46 -7.61
C ALA A 179 3.34 -5.95 -7.68
N ALA A 180 3.25 -6.58 -8.85
CA ALA A 180 3.61 -7.99 -9.02
C ALA A 180 5.09 -8.25 -8.71
N VAL A 181 5.98 -7.32 -9.09
CA VAL A 181 7.42 -7.39 -8.75
C VAL A 181 7.65 -7.15 -7.27
N ALA A 182 6.91 -6.23 -6.64
CA ALA A 182 7.13 -5.81 -5.26
C ALA A 182 6.57 -6.77 -4.21
N ILE A 183 5.36 -7.32 -4.42
CA ILE A 183 4.67 -8.17 -3.44
C ILE A 183 4.40 -9.59 -3.95
N GLY A 184 4.73 -9.88 -5.22
CA GLY A 184 4.49 -11.16 -5.86
C GLY A 184 3.12 -11.24 -6.54
N ALA A 185 3.04 -11.99 -7.64
CA ALA A 185 1.82 -12.16 -8.43
C ALA A 185 0.68 -12.84 -7.65
N ASP A 186 0.98 -13.85 -6.85
CA ASP A 186 -0.02 -14.57 -6.03
C ASP A 186 -0.67 -13.65 -5.00
N ALA A 187 0.13 -12.76 -4.44
CA ALA A 187 -0.30 -11.84 -3.40
C ALA A 187 -1.11 -10.67 -4.00
N LEU A 188 -0.66 -10.16 -5.15
CA LEU A 188 -1.45 -9.21 -5.95
C LEU A 188 -2.80 -9.82 -6.36
N TRP A 189 -2.82 -11.08 -6.78
CA TRP A 189 -4.06 -11.76 -7.16
C TRP A 189 -5.04 -11.90 -5.99
N ALA A 190 -4.53 -12.21 -4.80
CA ALA A 190 -5.35 -12.25 -3.58
C ALA A 190 -5.98 -10.89 -3.24
N LEU A 191 -5.27 -9.78 -3.49
CA LEU A 191 -5.82 -8.43 -3.31
C LEU A 191 -6.86 -8.09 -4.39
N GLY A 192 -6.61 -8.53 -5.64
CA GLY A 192 -7.54 -8.37 -6.77
C GLY A 192 -8.82 -9.19 -6.65
N GLY A 193 -8.83 -10.29 -5.88
CA GLY A 193 -10.02 -11.10 -5.67
C GLY A 193 -11.09 -10.47 -4.77
N SER A 194 -10.82 -9.30 -4.17
CA SER A 194 -11.75 -8.64 -3.25
C SER A 194 -12.97 -8.06 -3.96
N SER A 195 -14.16 -8.24 -3.38
CA SER A 195 -15.43 -7.68 -3.87
C SER A 195 -15.67 -6.22 -3.41
N ALA A 196 -14.72 -5.58 -2.75
CA ALA A 196 -14.85 -4.19 -2.31
C ALA A 196 -14.93 -3.24 -3.53
N ALA A 197 -16.02 -2.48 -3.63
CA ALA A 197 -16.26 -1.54 -4.73
C ALA A 197 -15.35 -0.31 -4.68
N THR A 198 -14.94 0.09 -3.46
CA THR A 198 -14.09 1.25 -3.19
C THR A 198 -13.04 0.91 -2.13
N TRP A 199 -11.82 1.39 -2.35
CA TRP A 199 -10.69 1.25 -1.44
C TRP A 199 -10.23 2.64 -1.01
N GLY A 200 -10.40 2.99 0.26
CA GLY A 200 -9.77 4.18 0.85
C GLY A 200 -8.31 3.90 1.22
N ALA A 201 -7.56 4.96 1.56
CA ALA A 201 -6.14 4.85 1.90
C ALA A 201 -5.87 3.85 3.04
N ALA A 202 -6.65 3.90 4.12
CA ALA A 202 -6.57 2.94 5.22
C ALA A 202 -6.75 1.48 4.76
N ALA A 203 -7.75 1.21 3.92
CA ALA A 203 -8.04 -0.14 3.45
C ALA A 203 -6.90 -0.66 2.55
N LEU A 204 -6.39 0.20 1.66
CA LEU A 204 -5.30 -0.16 0.76
C LEU A 204 -3.99 -0.39 1.53
N THR A 205 -3.66 0.49 2.47
CA THR A 205 -2.51 0.32 3.37
C THR A 205 -2.58 -0.99 4.13
N ARG A 206 -3.72 -1.32 4.74
CA ARG A 206 -3.91 -2.57 5.48
C ARG A 206 -3.80 -3.80 4.58
N ALA A 207 -4.38 -3.74 3.39
CA ALA A 207 -4.27 -4.82 2.40
C ALA A 207 -2.82 -5.06 1.97
N PHE A 208 -2.11 -4.00 1.59
CA PHE A 208 -0.71 -4.08 1.21
C PHE A 208 0.14 -4.61 2.37
N THR A 209 -0.07 -4.06 3.57
CA THR A 209 0.60 -4.48 4.80
C THR A 209 0.39 -5.96 5.08
N ALA A 210 -0.87 -6.43 5.04
CA ALA A 210 -1.22 -7.82 5.31
C ALA A 210 -0.55 -8.81 4.35
N VAL A 211 -0.25 -8.37 3.13
CA VAL A 211 0.49 -9.14 2.14
C VAL A 211 1.99 -9.08 2.40
N ALA A 212 2.56 -7.88 2.46
CA ALA A 212 4.01 -7.68 2.53
C ALA A 212 4.60 -8.12 3.88
N LYS A 213 3.82 -8.09 4.97
CA LYS A 213 4.29 -8.50 6.31
C LYS A 213 4.35 -10.00 6.55
N ARG A 214 3.87 -10.84 5.62
CA ARG A 214 3.68 -12.29 5.84
C ARG A 214 4.94 -13.05 6.27
N PHE A 215 6.12 -12.62 5.81
CA PHE A 215 7.33 -13.40 5.99
C PHE A 215 8.45 -12.67 6.74
N LEU A 216 8.50 -11.35 6.63
CA LEU A 216 9.54 -10.53 7.25
C LEU A 216 8.97 -9.40 8.12
N GLY A 217 7.66 -9.42 8.41
CA GLY A 217 7.03 -8.38 9.22
C GLY A 217 7.24 -6.98 8.60
N PRO A 218 7.61 -5.96 9.39
CA PRO A 218 7.88 -4.62 8.89
C PRO A 218 9.01 -4.55 7.86
N ILE A 219 9.99 -5.48 7.91
CA ILE A 219 11.07 -5.55 6.92
C ILE A 219 10.54 -5.91 5.53
N GLY A 220 9.62 -6.86 5.48
CA GLY A 220 8.97 -7.25 4.24
C GLY A 220 8.22 -6.07 3.62
N VAL A 221 7.54 -5.28 4.46
CA VAL A 221 6.89 -4.04 4.02
C VAL A 221 7.91 -3.03 3.50
N ALA A 222 8.98 -2.75 4.24
CA ALA A 222 10.01 -1.79 3.82
C ALA A 222 10.57 -2.14 2.43
N ILE A 223 10.95 -3.41 2.20
CA ILE A 223 11.47 -3.89 0.91
C ILE A 223 10.40 -3.77 -0.18
N ALA A 224 9.14 -4.11 0.13
CA ALA A 224 8.05 -4.07 -0.83
C ALA A 224 7.71 -2.63 -1.25
N VAL A 225 7.55 -1.69 -0.31
CA VAL A 225 7.19 -0.31 -0.65
C VAL A 225 8.26 0.41 -1.44
N VAL A 226 9.55 0.22 -1.10
CA VAL A 226 10.62 0.86 -1.90
C VAL A 226 10.74 0.24 -3.28
N SER A 227 10.52 -1.08 -3.42
CA SER A 227 10.54 -1.74 -4.72
C SER A 227 9.37 -1.30 -5.58
N PHE A 228 8.19 -1.14 -4.98
CA PHE A 228 6.98 -0.65 -5.63
C PHE A 228 7.10 0.81 -6.05
N GLY A 229 7.39 1.72 -5.10
CA GLY A 229 7.42 3.16 -5.34
C GLY A 229 8.46 3.56 -6.38
N VAL A 230 9.61 2.90 -6.40
CA VAL A 230 10.63 3.14 -7.41
C VAL A 230 10.24 2.62 -8.77
N CYS A 231 9.62 1.43 -8.85
CA CYS A 231 9.14 0.92 -10.12
C CYS A 231 8.11 1.89 -10.72
N ILE A 232 7.19 2.39 -9.90
CA ILE A 232 6.22 3.40 -10.33
C ILE A 232 6.93 4.69 -10.80
N ALA A 233 7.90 5.18 -10.05
CA ALA A 233 8.65 6.38 -10.43
C ALA A 233 9.41 6.21 -11.76
N GLN A 234 9.90 5.01 -12.06
CA GLN A 234 10.54 4.71 -13.36
C GLN A 234 9.51 4.76 -14.49
N GLN A 235 8.37 4.09 -14.32
CA GLN A 235 7.34 4.05 -15.35
C GLN A 235 6.65 5.41 -15.58
N ALA A 236 6.67 6.31 -14.60
CA ALA A 236 6.15 7.66 -14.75
C ALA A 236 7.08 8.59 -15.55
N ASN A 237 8.35 8.22 -15.73
CA ASN A 237 9.36 9.01 -16.44
C ASN A 237 9.71 8.46 -17.84
N ASP A 238 9.08 7.36 -18.27
CA ASP A 238 9.23 6.72 -19.59
C ASP A 238 8.19 7.24 -20.61
#